data_AF-A0A453BV02-F1
#
_entry.id   AF-A0A453BV02-F1
#
_cell.length_a   1.000
_cell.length_b   1.000
_cell.length_c   1.000
_cell.angle_alpha   90.00
_cell.angle_beta   90.00
_cell.angle_gamma   90.00
#
_symmetry.space_group_name_H-M   'P 1'
#
loop_
_entity.id
_entity.type
_entity.pdbx_description
1 polymer ?
#
loop_
_entity_poly.entity_id
_entity_poly.type
_entity_poly.pdbx_seq_one_letter_code
_entity_poly.pdbx_strand_id
1 'polypeptide(L)'
;MKRDFLFIQEETELMKREIEDLKTNAKVFQLSKCTACTFTLDLPAVHFMCMHSFHLRCLGDNEKECPECAPEYRSVMEAKQKLELNARDHDLFFRQLRGSKDGFSVVADYFSKGVVSKTTIPPENAP
;
A
#
# COMPACT_ATOMS: atom_id res chain seq x y z
N MET A 1 1.72 -17.64 -18.27
CA MET A 1 2.91 -17.52 -17.41
C MET A 1 3.88 -16.41 -17.83
N LYS A 2 4.59 -16.48 -18.99
CA LYS A 2 5.49 -15.38 -19.42
C LYS A 2 4.75 -14.05 -19.72
N ARG A 3 3.54 -14.12 -20.27
CA ARG A 3 2.73 -12.92 -20.58
C ARG A 3 2.25 -12.22 -19.31
N ASP A 4 1.78 -12.97 -18.34
CA ASP A 4 1.26 -12.44 -17.06
C ASP A 4 2.38 -11.74 -16.27
N PHE A 5 3.59 -12.31 -16.28
CA PHE A 5 4.75 -11.69 -15.63
C PHE A 5 5.13 -10.33 -16.25
N LEU A 6 5.18 -10.24 -17.58
CA LEU A 6 5.49 -8.98 -18.28
C LEU A 6 4.42 -7.92 -18.03
N PHE A 7 3.14 -8.32 -18.00
CA PHE A 7 2.03 -7.44 -17.70
C PHE A 7 2.15 -6.83 -16.29
N ILE A 8 2.42 -7.64 -15.26
CA ILE A 8 2.60 -7.15 -13.89
C ILE A 8 3.78 -6.18 -13.80
N GLN A 9 4.88 -6.46 -14.49
CA GLN A 9 6.03 -5.54 -14.53
C GLN A 9 5.65 -4.19 -15.15
N GLU A 10 4.95 -4.21 -16.27
CA GLU A 10 4.48 -3.00 -16.94
C GLU A 10 3.53 -2.20 -16.05
N GLU A 11 2.53 -2.83 -15.45
CA GLU A 11 1.63 -2.19 -14.48
C GLU A 11 2.39 -1.57 -13.31
N THR A 12 3.38 -2.29 -12.76
CA THR A 12 4.20 -1.78 -11.65
C THR A 12 4.99 -0.54 -12.04
N GLU A 13 5.56 -0.51 -13.24
CA GLU A 13 6.29 0.65 -13.74
C GLU A 13 5.37 1.83 -14.03
N LEU A 14 4.16 1.59 -14.54
CA LEU A 14 3.15 2.63 -14.71
C LEU A 14 2.73 3.24 -13.37
N MET A 15 2.45 2.41 -12.36
CA MET A 15 2.11 2.89 -11.01
C MET A 15 3.25 3.71 -10.38
N LYS A 16 4.51 3.31 -10.57
CA LYS A 16 5.67 4.09 -10.08
C LYS A 16 5.75 5.47 -10.73
N ARG A 17 5.55 5.55 -12.05
CA ARG A 17 5.52 6.84 -12.77
C ARG A 17 4.37 7.71 -12.29
N GLU A 18 3.20 7.12 -12.06
CA GLU A 18 2.05 7.84 -11.51
C GLU A 18 2.34 8.39 -10.10
N ILE A 19 3.01 7.62 -9.24
CA ILE A 19 3.44 8.08 -7.91
C ILE A 19 4.40 9.28 -8.02
N GLU A 20 5.33 9.23 -8.97
CA GLU A 20 6.26 10.34 -9.22
C GLU A 20 5.51 11.59 -9.70
N ASP A 21 4.63 11.44 -10.69
CA ASP A 21 3.81 12.52 -11.22
C ASP A 21 2.97 13.20 -10.13
N LEU A 22 2.30 12.42 -9.29
CA LEU A 22 1.51 12.93 -8.16
C LEU A 22 2.34 13.69 -7.11
N LYS A 23 3.65 13.40 -7.00
CA LYS A 23 4.55 14.07 -6.04
C LYS A 23 5.14 15.35 -6.59
N THR A 24 5.41 15.41 -7.90
CA THR A 24 6.20 16.49 -8.50
C THR A 24 5.37 17.46 -9.31
N ASN A 25 4.20 17.06 -9.80
CA ASN A 25 3.40 17.86 -10.72
C ASN A 25 2.09 18.33 -10.08
N ALA A 26 1.67 19.54 -10.47
CA ALA A 26 0.36 20.05 -10.08
C ALA A 26 -0.74 19.36 -10.88
N LYS A 27 -1.80 18.93 -10.20
CA LYS A 27 -2.95 18.26 -10.83
C LYS A 27 -4.14 19.20 -10.93
N VAL A 28 -4.79 19.22 -12.10
CA VAL A 28 -5.98 20.04 -12.33
C VAL A 28 -7.21 19.27 -11.87
N PHE A 29 -7.95 19.84 -10.93
CA PHE A 29 -9.23 19.29 -10.47
C PHE A 29 -10.37 19.89 -11.30
N GLN A 30 -10.98 19.06 -12.15
CA GLN A 30 -12.15 19.46 -12.95
C GLN A 30 -13.48 19.03 -12.32
N LEU A 31 -13.45 18.29 -11.20
CA LEU A 31 -14.67 17.84 -10.54
C LEU A 31 -15.46 19.04 -10.01
N SER A 32 -16.69 19.16 -10.50
CA SER A 32 -17.63 20.21 -10.11
C SER A 32 -18.65 19.73 -9.09
N LYS A 33 -18.54 18.50 -8.56
CA LYS A 33 -19.50 17.91 -7.62
C LYS A 33 -18.81 17.32 -6.40
N CYS A 34 -19.43 17.48 -5.25
CA CYS A 34 -18.97 16.94 -3.99
C CYS A 34 -19.23 15.44 -3.96
N THR A 35 -18.22 14.64 -3.62
CA THR A 35 -18.35 13.19 -3.56
C THR A 35 -19.36 12.73 -2.48
N ALA A 36 -19.44 13.44 -1.35
CA ALA A 36 -20.33 13.06 -0.25
C ALA A 36 -21.81 13.42 -0.47
N CYS A 37 -22.10 14.63 -0.95
CA CYS A 37 -23.48 15.12 -1.08
C CYS A 37 -23.98 15.19 -2.53
N THR A 38 -23.13 14.95 -3.52
CA THR A 38 -23.40 14.96 -4.98
C THR A 38 -23.82 16.30 -5.58
N PHE A 39 -23.99 17.34 -4.76
CA PHE A 39 -24.26 18.70 -5.21
C PHE A 39 -23.03 19.37 -5.82
N THR A 40 -23.26 20.46 -6.54
CA THR A 40 -22.17 21.26 -7.14
C THR A 40 -21.23 21.77 -6.05
N LEU A 41 -19.93 21.62 -6.28
CA LEU A 41 -18.88 22.17 -5.43
C LEU A 41 -18.89 23.68 -5.53
N ASP A 42 -18.99 24.31 -4.38
CA ASP A 42 -18.74 25.72 -4.15
C ASP A 42 -17.62 25.86 -3.11
N LEU A 43 -17.10 27.08 -3.00
CA LEU A 43 -16.01 27.37 -2.08
C LEU A 43 -16.56 27.55 -0.66
N PRO A 44 -15.88 27.06 0.39
CA PRO A 44 -14.59 26.36 0.35
C PRO A 44 -14.69 24.85 0.05
N ALA A 45 -13.78 24.36 -0.80
CA ALA A 45 -13.67 22.96 -1.20
C ALA A 45 -12.29 22.38 -0.86
N VAL A 46 -12.25 21.08 -0.56
CA VAL A 46 -11.04 20.30 -0.30
C VAL A 46 -10.91 19.23 -1.38
N HIS A 47 -9.72 19.15 -1.98
CA HIS A 47 -9.42 18.22 -3.06
C HIS A 47 -8.29 17.28 -2.63
N PHE A 48 -8.52 15.98 -2.76
CA PHE A 48 -7.51 14.95 -2.50
C PHE A 48 -6.88 14.47 -3.80
N MET A 49 -5.60 14.09 -3.77
CA MET A 49 -4.89 13.59 -4.96
C MET A 49 -5.47 12.29 -5.56
N CYS A 50 -6.35 11.60 -4.84
CA CYS A 50 -7.17 10.50 -5.36
C CYS A 50 -8.36 10.98 -6.23
N MET A 51 -8.42 12.27 -6.57
CA MET A 51 -9.48 12.93 -7.36
C MET A 51 -10.84 13.05 -6.68
N HIS A 52 -10.97 12.67 -5.41
CA HIS A 52 -12.17 12.96 -4.64
C HIS A 52 -12.17 14.40 -4.13
N SER A 53 -13.31 15.06 -4.26
CA SER A 53 -13.48 16.47 -3.96
C SER A 53 -14.70 16.66 -3.06
N PHE A 54 -14.57 17.46 -2.01
CA PHE A 54 -15.60 17.63 -1.00
C PHE A 54 -15.79 19.10 -0.65
N HIS A 55 -17.01 19.48 -0.29
CA HIS A 55 -17.20 20.72 0.46
C HIS A 55 -16.51 20.60 1.82
N LEU A 56 -15.93 21.70 2.31
CA LEU A 56 -15.35 21.72 3.66
C LEU A 56 -16.36 21.24 4.72
N ARG A 57 -17.62 21.67 4.60
CA ARG A 57 -18.72 21.25 5.48
C ARG A 57 -19.05 19.75 5.39
N CYS A 58 -18.86 19.13 4.23
CA CYS A 58 -19.14 17.70 4.05
C CYS A 58 -18.02 16.80 4.60
N LEU A 59 -16.84 17.36 4.85
CA LEU A 59 -15.68 16.64 5.37
C LEU A 59 -15.66 16.58 6.91
N GLY A 60 -16.36 17.50 7.58
CA GLY A 60 -16.40 17.57 9.03
C GLY A 60 -15.02 17.89 9.62
N ASP A 61 -14.65 17.21 10.71
CA ASP A 61 -13.37 17.44 11.40
C ASP A 61 -12.17 16.71 10.75
N ASN A 62 -12.40 15.89 9.72
CA ASN A 62 -11.35 15.03 9.14
C ASN A 62 -10.81 15.56 7.79
N GLU A 63 -10.18 16.73 7.83
CA GLU A 63 -9.64 17.38 6.63
C GLU A 63 -8.37 16.73 6.06
N LYS A 64 -7.80 15.75 6.77
CA LYS A 64 -6.49 15.16 6.43
C LYS A 64 -6.57 13.94 5.53
N GLU A 65 -7.71 13.25 5.51
CA GLU A 65 -7.87 11.99 4.81
C GLU A 65 -9.15 11.95 3.98
N CYS A 66 -9.09 11.35 2.79
CA CYS A 66 -10.26 11.16 1.95
C CYS A 66 -11.16 10.08 2.57
N PRO A 67 -12.43 10.35 2.89
CA PRO A 67 -13.33 9.39 3.54
C PRO A 67 -13.63 8.14 2.68
N GLU A 68 -13.57 8.27 1.35
CA GLU A 68 -13.78 7.14 0.42
C GLU A 68 -12.58 6.19 0.40
N CYS A 69 -11.35 6.74 0.42
CA CYS A 69 -10.13 5.94 0.26
C CYS A 69 -9.50 5.53 1.61
N ALA A 70 -9.77 6.26 2.69
CA ALA A 70 -9.15 6.01 3.99
C ALA A 70 -9.41 4.61 4.58
N PRO A 71 -10.62 4.00 4.46
CA PRO A 71 -10.84 2.64 4.95
C PRO A 71 -9.94 1.61 4.27
N GLU A 72 -9.84 1.65 2.94
CA GLU A 72 -9.00 0.74 2.17
C GLU A 72 -7.51 0.99 2.43
N TYR A 73 -7.09 2.26 2.42
CA TYR A 73 -5.72 2.63 2.71
C TYR A 73 -5.27 2.12 4.10
N ARG A 74 -6.11 2.28 5.12
CA ARG A 74 -5.82 1.78 6.48
C ARG A 74 -5.70 0.27 6.51
N SER A 75 -6.61 -0.46 5.86
CA SER A 75 -6.54 -1.93 5.76
C SER A 75 -5.23 -2.40 5.13
N VAL A 76 -4.80 -1.77 4.03
CA VAL A 76 -3.52 -2.08 3.36
C VAL A 76 -2.33 -1.77 4.28
N MET A 77 -2.34 -0.62 4.96
CA MET A 77 -1.26 -0.22 5.86
C MET A 77 -1.15 -1.12 7.09
N GLU A 78 -2.28 -1.55 7.68
CA GLU A 78 -2.32 -2.51 8.78
C GLU A 78 -1.78 -3.88 8.34
N ALA A 79 -2.19 -4.37 7.16
CA ALA A 79 -1.68 -5.61 6.60
C ALA A 79 -0.16 -5.55 6.40
N LYS A 80 0.35 -4.45 5.84
CA LYS A 80 1.79 -4.20 5.67
C LYS A 80 2.51 -4.20 7.02
N GLN A 81 2.01 -3.47 8.01
CA GLN A 81 2.61 -3.40 9.35
C GLN A 81 2.66 -4.79 10.01
N LYS A 82 1.59 -5.59 9.88
CA LYS A 82 1.56 -6.96 10.40
C LYS A 82 2.62 -7.84 9.74
N LEU A 83 2.81 -7.72 8.43
CA LEU A 83 3.87 -8.43 7.70
C LEU A 83 5.27 -8.02 8.18
N GLU A 84 5.50 -6.72 8.38
CA GLU A 84 6.78 -6.20 8.88
C GLU A 84 7.08 -6.65 10.33
N LEU A 85 6.07 -6.71 11.19
CA LEU A 85 6.21 -7.24 12.56
C LEU A 85 6.53 -8.73 12.55
N ASN A 86 5.80 -9.51 11.75
CA ASN A 86 6.05 -10.94 11.59
C ASN A 86 7.46 -11.23 11.02
N ALA A 87 7.99 -10.35 10.19
CA ALA A 87 9.36 -10.46 9.67
C ALA A 87 10.45 -10.28 10.72
N ARG A 88 10.13 -9.70 11.87
CA ARG A 88 11.06 -9.53 12.99
C ARG A 88 10.99 -10.68 14.00
N ASP A 89 9.94 -11.51 13.95
CA ASP A 89 9.71 -12.61 14.88
C ASP A 89 10.17 -13.96 14.29
N HIS A 90 11.49 -14.16 14.30
CA HIS A 90 12.10 -15.42 13.84
C HIS A 90 11.71 -16.62 14.72
N ASP A 91 11.41 -16.40 16.00
CA ASP A 91 11.03 -17.47 16.92
C ASP A 91 9.64 -18.04 16.60
N LEU A 92 8.70 -17.18 16.19
CA LEU A 92 7.40 -17.60 15.70
C LEU A 92 7.53 -18.48 14.45
N PHE A 93 8.41 -18.09 13.51
CA PHE A 93 8.70 -18.90 12.33
C PHE A 93 9.22 -20.29 12.71
N PHE A 94 10.25 -20.39 13.55
CA PHE A 94 10.81 -21.69 13.93
C PHE A 94 9.83 -22.54 14.75
N ARG A 95 8.97 -21.92 15.56
CA ARG A 95 7.91 -22.62 16.29
C ARG A 95 6.87 -23.21 15.34
N GLN A 96 6.42 -22.43 14.36
CA GLN A 96 5.48 -22.91 13.33
C GLN A 96 6.12 -23.98 12.45
N LEU A 97 7.39 -23.85 12.10
CA LEU A 97 8.12 -24.82 11.30
C LEU A 97 8.25 -26.17 12.02
N ARG A 98 8.62 -26.17 13.31
CA ARG A 98 8.75 -27.40 14.12
C ARG A 98 7.39 -28.06 14.41
N GLY A 99 6.32 -27.27 14.51
CA GLY A 99 4.97 -27.76 14.77
C GLY A 99 4.20 -28.18 13.51
N SER A 100 4.71 -27.88 12.31
CA SER A 100 4.03 -28.18 11.06
C SER A 100 4.26 -29.61 10.60
N LYS A 101 3.22 -30.19 9.98
CA LYS A 101 3.33 -31.47 9.26
C LYS A 101 4.09 -31.33 7.94
N ASP A 102 4.01 -30.15 7.33
CA ASP A 102 4.71 -29.79 6.09
C ASP A 102 5.52 -28.51 6.32
N GLY A 103 6.82 -28.67 6.53
CA GLY A 103 7.73 -27.55 6.72
C GLY A 103 7.94 -26.73 5.45
N PHE A 104 7.81 -27.34 4.26
CA PHE A 104 8.01 -26.64 3.00
C PHE A 104 6.90 -25.61 2.76
N SER A 105 5.65 -25.96 3.05
CA SER A 105 4.52 -25.01 2.96
C SER A 105 4.73 -23.79 3.86
N VAL A 106 5.24 -23.98 5.10
CA VAL A 106 5.56 -22.87 6.01
C VAL A 106 6.66 -21.97 5.43
N VAL A 107 7.74 -22.56 4.90
CA VAL A 107 8.83 -21.80 4.28
C VAL A 107 8.33 -21.05 3.04
N ALA A 108 7.55 -21.69 2.18
CA ALA A 108 6.99 -21.09 0.97
C ALA A 108 6.04 -19.92 1.29
N ASP A 109 5.19 -20.06 2.31
CA ASP A 109 4.29 -19.00 2.78
C ASP A 109 5.08 -17.77 3.28
N TYR A 110 6.10 -17.98 4.12
CA TYR A 110 6.95 -16.90 4.61
C TYR A 110 7.79 -16.24 3.49
N PHE A 111 8.29 -17.04 2.55
CA PHE A 111 9.05 -16.55 1.40
C PHE A 111 8.19 -15.72 0.46
N SER A 112 6.99 -16.22 0.10
CA SER A 112 6.04 -15.53 -0.79
C SER A 112 5.54 -14.20 -0.21
N LYS A 113 5.46 -14.09 1.12
CA LYS A 113 5.13 -12.85 1.84
C LYS A 113 6.32 -11.88 1.98
N GLY A 114 7.49 -12.25 1.47
CA GLY A 114 8.71 -11.43 1.54
C GLY A 114 9.31 -11.31 2.95
N VAL A 115 8.87 -12.15 3.88
CA VAL A 115 9.27 -12.13 5.31
C VAL A 115 10.71 -12.61 5.48
N VAL A 116 11.21 -13.47 4.57
CA VAL A 116 12.54 -14.11 4.63
C VAL A 116 13.53 -13.49 3.62
N SER A 117 13.15 -12.43 2.91
CA SER A 117 13.85 -11.99 1.68
C SER A 117 14.92 -10.90 1.85
N LYS A 118 15.61 -10.85 3.00
CA LYS A 118 16.85 -10.07 3.12
C LYS A 118 18.00 -10.95 3.55
N THR A 119 18.64 -11.59 2.57
CA THR A 119 20.04 -11.98 2.73
C THR A 119 20.87 -10.70 2.72
N THR A 120 21.07 -10.08 3.88
CA THR A 120 22.33 -9.38 4.08
C THR A 120 23.39 -10.46 4.02
N ILE A 121 23.98 -10.68 2.85
CA ILE A 121 25.19 -11.48 2.73
C ILE A 121 26.19 -10.79 3.66
N PRO A 122 26.61 -11.41 4.79
CA PRO A 122 27.67 -10.84 5.59
C PRO A 122 28.89 -10.70 4.68
N PRO A 123 29.65 -9.59 4.73
CA PRO A 123 30.87 -9.49 3.93
C PRO A 123 31.74 -10.71 4.23
N GLU A 124 31.94 -11.55 3.22
CA GLU A 124 32.92 -12.63 3.25
C GLU A 124 34.28 -11.96 3.35
N ASN A 125 34.93 -12.14 4.50
CA ASN A 125 36.22 -11.56 4.92
C ASN A 125 36.13 -10.15 5.51
N ALA A 126 35.84 -10.09 6.82
CA ALA A 126 36.42 -9.07 7.68
C ALA A 126 37.68 -9.67 8.36
N PRO A 127 38.79 -8.92 8.47
CA PRO A 127 40.06 -9.41 9.03
C PRO A 127 39.96 -9.77 10.52
#